data_AF-A0A1D9BB57-F1
#
_entry.id   AF-A0A1D9BB57-F1
#
_cell.length_a   1.000
_cell.length_b   1.000
_cell.length_c   1.000
_cell.angle_alpha   90.00
_cell.angle_beta   90.00
_cell.angle_gamma   90.00
#
_symmetry.space_group_name_H-M   'P 1'
#
loop_
_entity.id
_entity.type
_entity.pdbx_description
1 polymer ?
#
loop_
_entity_poly.entity_id
_entity_poly.type
_entity_poly.pdbx_seq_one_letter_code
_entity_poly.pdbx_strand_id
1 'polypeptide(L)'
;MIGYIWKREFLQQRGYHFHLLLAFDGEHVQESAKLALEIGNYWSVVATEGTGAFLDCKRYKDDFRSGGIGTLKGGNPKERQKFHKTLIYLTKTDYYISLVDGEHGRNLGKGQLSRSKKDPKR
;
A
#
# COMPACT_ATOMS: atom_id res chain seq x y z
N MET A 1 -9.22 -9.37 0.41
CA MET A 1 -8.01 -8.78 -0.22
C MET A 1 -7.60 -9.66 -1.40
N ILE A 2 -7.14 -9.08 -2.50
CA ILE A 2 -6.73 -9.82 -3.72
C ILE A 2 -5.21 -9.77 -3.95
N GLY A 3 -4.52 -8.79 -3.35
CA GLY A 3 -3.07 -8.69 -3.42
C GLY A 3 -2.56 -7.49 -2.64
N TYR A 4 -1.25 -7.38 -2.56
CA TYR A 4 -0.56 -6.30 -1.88
C TYR A 4 0.81 -6.03 -2.47
N ILE A 5 1.29 -4.82 -2.27
CA ILE A 5 2.67 -4.40 -2.49
C ILE A 5 3.11 -3.70 -1.20
N TRP A 6 4.33 -3.97 -0.76
CA TRP A 6 4.95 -3.24 0.32
C TRP A 6 6.34 -2.80 -0.10
N LYS A 7 6.76 -1.66 0.42
CA LYS A 7 8.13 -1.17 0.28
C LYS A 7 8.63 -0.63 1.61
N ARG A 8 9.89 -0.93 1.91
CA ARG A 8 10.64 -0.38 3.03
C ARG A 8 11.45 0.82 2.58
N GLU A 9 11.47 1.81 3.43
CA GLU A 9 12.28 3.01 3.30
C GLU A 9 12.91 3.32 4.67
N PHE A 10 13.97 4.12 4.66
CA PHE A 10 14.63 4.59 5.87
C PHE A 10 14.93 6.08 5.73
N LEU A 11 14.50 6.88 6.70
CA LEU A 11 14.89 8.28 6.81
C LEU A 11 15.57 8.49 8.15
N GLN A 12 16.75 9.12 8.16
CA GLN A 12 17.54 9.33 9.38
C GLN A 12 16.73 9.95 10.53
N GLN A 13 15.79 10.85 10.23
CA GLN A 13 14.93 11.52 11.21
C GLN A 13 13.69 10.72 11.62
N ARG A 14 13.25 9.73 10.83
CA ARG A 14 12.00 8.97 11.05
C ARG A 14 12.21 7.48 11.29
N GLY A 15 13.43 6.97 11.12
CA GLY A 15 13.74 5.55 11.15
C GLY A 15 13.15 4.81 9.93
N TYR A 16 12.82 3.54 10.12
CA TYR A 16 12.17 2.72 9.11
C TYR A 16 10.71 3.12 8.93
N HIS A 17 10.26 3.21 7.69
CA HIS A 17 8.85 3.34 7.35
C HIS A 17 8.47 2.46 6.17
N PHE A 18 7.20 2.09 6.12
CA PHE A 18 6.66 1.21 5.10
C PHE A 18 5.61 1.93 4.28
N HIS A 19 5.72 1.85 2.96
CA HIS A 19 4.61 2.14 2.07
C HIS A 19 3.87 0.86 1.74
N LEU A 20 2.58 0.81 2.06
CA LEU A 20 1.70 -0.33 1.80
C LEU A 20 0.65 0.05 0.76
N LEU A 21 0.54 -0.77 -0.29
CA LEU A 21 -0.55 -0.73 -1.25
C LEU A 21 -1.33 -2.03 -1.15
N LEU A 22 -2.59 -1.94 -0.75
CA LEU A 22 -3.46 -3.08 -0.54
C LEU A 22 -4.57 -3.07 -1.59
N ALA A 23 -4.68 -4.16 -2.35
CA ALA A 23 -5.67 -4.31 -3.39
C ALA A 23 -6.83 -5.17 -2.89
N PHE A 24 -8.05 -4.66 -3.05
CA PHE A 24 -9.29 -5.35 -2.67
C PHE A 24 -10.20 -5.53 -3.89
N ASP A 25 -11.13 -6.48 -3.76
CA ASP A 25 -12.19 -6.62 -4.75
C ASP A 25 -13.17 -5.46 -4.59
N GLY A 26 -13.20 -4.59 -5.60
CA GLY A 26 -14.02 -3.39 -5.60
C GLY A 26 -15.51 -3.66 -5.70
N GLU A 27 -15.97 -4.89 -5.94
CA GLU A 27 -17.40 -5.24 -5.79
C GLU A 27 -17.78 -5.43 -4.32
N HIS A 28 -16.86 -5.95 -3.50
CA HIS A 28 -17.10 -6.30 -2.10
C HIS A 28 -16.62 -5.25 -1.10
N VAL A 29 -15.68 -4.38 -1.49
CA VAL A 29 -15.11 -3.35 -0.61
C VAL A 29 -15.32 -1.97 -1.23
N GLN A 30 -16.29 -1.22 -0.70
CA GLN A 30 -16.61 0.15 -1.14
C GLN A 30 -16.04 1.21 -0.19
N GLU A 31 -15.94 0.90 1.11
CA GLU A 31 -15.53 1.86 2.15
C GLU A 31 -14.00 1.87 2.38
N SER A 32 -13.24 2.15 1.31
CA SER A 32 -11.77 2.15 1.36
C SER A 32 -11.17 3.03 2.47
N ALA A 33 -11.84 4.14 2.83
CA ALA A 33 -11.35 5.03 3.88
C ALA A 33 -11.50 4.43 5.28
N LYS A 34 -12.62 3.74 5.55
CA LYS A 34 -12.83 3.05 6.82
C LYS A 34 -11.84 1.91 6.99
N LEU A 35 -11.66 1.11 5.94
CA LEU A 35 -10.69 0.02 5.94
C LEU A 35 -9.25 0.50 6.14
N ALA A 36 -8.86 1.63 5.51
CA ALA A 36 -7.55 2.22 5.73
C ALA A 36 -7.34 2.65 7.19
N LEU A 37 -8.37 3.22 7.83
CA LEU A 37 -8.33 3.58 9.25
C LEU A 37 -8.21 2.36 10.17
N GLU A 38 -8.98 1.30 9.91
CA GLU A 38 -8.91 0.05 10.68
C GLU A 38 -7.52 -0.59 10.59
N ILE A 39 -6.95 -0.67 9.38
CA ILE A 39 -5.60 -1.21 9.16
C ILE A 39 -4.54 -0.33 9.82
N GLY A 40 -4.68 1.00 9.72
CA GLY A 40 -3.77 1.95 10.37
C GLY A 40 -3.79 1.84 11.89
N ASN A 41 -4.97 1.72 12.49
CA ASN A 41 -5.12 1.50 13.93
C ASN A 41 -4.51 0.16 14.35
N TYR A 42 -4.75 -0.91 13.58
CA TYR A 42 -4.12 -2.20 13.83
C TYR A 42 -2.59 -2.11 13.75
N TRP A 43 -2.06 -1.39 12.75
CA TRP A 43 -0.63 -1.16 12.62
C TRP A 43 -0.05 -0.47 13.86
N SER A 44 -0.66 0.64 14.27
CA SER A 44 -0.19 1.43 15.41
C SER A 44 -0.29 0.68 16.72
N VAL A 45 -1.43 0.04 17.01
CA VAL A 45 -1.69 -0.57 18.34
C VAL A 45 -1.11 -1.97 18.44
N VAL A 46 -1.30 -2.80 17.41
CA VAL A 46 -0.99 -4.24 17.49
C VAL A 46 0.32 -4.56 16.81
N ALA A 47 0.47 -4.23 15.52
CA ALA A 47 1.64 -4.68 14.74
C ALA A 47 2.95 -4.04 15.19
N THR A 48 2.89 -2.83 15.73
CA THR A 48 4.04 -2.06 16.22
C THR A 48 4.00 -1.83 17.73
N GLU A 49 3.10 -2.51 18.45
CA GLU A 49 3.00 -2.46 19.91
C GLU A 49 2.89 -1.03 20.47
N GLY A 50 2.14 -0.16 19.77
CA GLY A 50 1.91 1.24 20.17
C GLY A 50 2.98 2.23 19.69
N THR A 51 4.07 1.77 19.08
CA THR A 51 5.21 2.64 18.72
C THR A 51 5.10 3.23 17.31
N GLY A 52 4.32 2.60 16.44
CA GLY A 52 4.17 2.99 15.04
C GLY A 52 3.05 4.01 14.83
N ALA A 53 3.24 4.85 13.81
CA ALA A 53 2.20 5.73 13.26
C ALA A 53 1.88 5.32 11.83
N PHE A 54 0.72 5.75 11.32
CA PHE A 54 0.32 5.53 9.94
C PHE A 54 -0.20 6.81 9.29
N LEU A 55 -0.17 6.84 7.96
CA LEU A 55 -0.69 7.93 7.16
C LEU A 55 -1.57 7.37 6.05
N ASP A 56 -2.83 7.81 5.99
CA ASP A 56 -3.68 7.52 4.84
C ASP A 56 -3.34 8.49 3.68
N CYS A 57 -2.62 7.98 2.67
CA CYS A 57 -2.26 8.75 1.48
C CYS A 57 -3.48 9.31 0.73
N LYS A 58 -4.68 8.72 0.87
CA LYS A 58 -5.92 9.22 0.26
C LYS A 58 -6.37 10.55 0.89
N ARG A 59 -5.93 10.89 2.10
CA ARG A 59 -6.25 12.17 2.75
C ARG A 59 -5.41 13.34 2.22
N TYR A 60 -4.31 13.06 1.53
CA TYR A 60 -3.35 14.04 1.01
C TYR A 60 -3.42 14.12 -0.52
N LYS A 61 -4.64 14.15 -1.08
CA LYS A 61 -4.87 14.17 -2.55
C LYS A 61 -4.20 15.36 -3.26
N ASP A 62 -3.97 16.45 -2.54
CA ASP A 62 -3.39 17.67 -3.10
C ASP A 62 -1.86 17.62 -3.21
N ASP A 63 -1.20 16.94 -2.26
CA ASP A 63 0.26 16.71 -2.26
C ASP A 63 0.66 15.52 -3.14
N PHE A 64 -0.18 14.48 -3.17
CA PHE A 64 -0.02 13.30 -4.00
C PHE A 64 -0.97 13.40 -5.20
N ARG A 65 -0.56 14.12 -6.25
CA ARG A 65 -1.27 14.31 -7.55
C ARG A 65 -1.59 13.02 -8.33
N SER A 66 -1.68 11.87 -7.68
CA SER A 66 -2.07 10.60 -8.27
C SER A 66 -3.45 10.20 -7.74
N GLY A 67 -4.50 10.56 -8.49
CA GLY A 67 -5.85 10.01 -8.31
C GLY A 67 -5.96 8.53 -8.69
N GLY A 68 -4.89 7.75 -8.42
CA GLY A 68 -4.77 6.31 -8.66
C GLY A 68 -5.03 5.49 -7.40
N ILE A 69 -5.54 6.11 -6.32
CA ILE A 69 -5.91 5.46 -5.06
C ILE A 69 -7.43 5.52 -4.91
N GLY A 70 -8.02 4.41 -4.48
CA GLY A 70 -9.48 4.23 -4.38
C GLY A 70 -9.99 3.19 -5.36
N THR A 71 -11.28 3.26 -5.70
CA THR A 71 -11.89 2.32 -6.65
C THR A 71 -11.44 2.66 -8.06
N LEU A 72 -10.78 1.71 -8.72
CA LEU A 72 -10.32 1.83 -10.10
C LEU A 72 -11.12 0.88 -10.99
N LYS A 73 -11.66 1.39 -12.09
CA LYS A 73 -12.29 0.60 -13.16
C LYS A 73 -11.21 0.25 -14.17
N GLY A 74 -10.77 -1.01 -14.17
CA GLY A 74 -9.65 -1.49 -15.00
C GLY A 74 -9.77 -1.21 -16.51
N GLY A 75 -10.99 -1.05 -17.02
CA GLY A 75 -11.25 -0.69 -18.42
C GLY A 75 -10.92 0.76 -18.80
N ASN A 76 -10.72 1.67 -17.84
CA ASN A 76 -10.48 3.09 -18.12
C ASN A 76 -8.96 3.39 -18.24
N PRO A 77 -8.44 3.78 -19.43
CA PRO A 77 -7.03 4.09 -19.62
C PRO A 77 -6.51 5.21 -18.72
N LYS A 78 -7.34 6.22 -18.43
CA LYS A 78 -6.95 7.36 -17.56
C LYS A 78 -6.74 6.90 -16.12
N GLU A 79 -7.56 5.98 -15.63
CA GLU A 79 -7.42 5.43 -14.27
C GLU A 79 -6.18 4.53 -14.16
N ARG A 80 -5.91 3.71 -15.18
CA ARG A 80 -4.65 2.95 -15.26
C ARG A 80 -3.42 3.85 -15.23
N GLN A 81 -3.44 4.97 -15.97
CA GLN A 81 -2.33 5.92 -15.95
C GLN A 81 -2.16 6.59 -14.58
N LYS A 82 -3.25 6.96 -13.90
CA LYS A 82 -3.19 7.50 -12.54
C LYS A 82 -2.62 6.48 -11.55
N PHE A 83 -3.05 5.22 -11.64
CA PHE A 83 -2.51 4.13 -10.82
C PHE A 83 -1.02 3.91 -11.09
N HIS A 84 -0.58 3.95 -12.35
CA HIS A 84 0.83 3.86 -12.69
C HIS A 84 1.66 4.97 -12.05
N LYS A 85 1.15 6.21 -11.99
CA LYS A 85 1.82 7.31 -11.27
C LYS A 85 1.92 7.04 -9.77
N THR A 86 0.89 6.45 -9.16
CA THR A 86 0.94 6.00 -7.75
C THR A 86 2.00 4.92 -7.55
N LEU A 87 2.13 3.97 -8.47
CA LEU A 87 3.16 2.93 -8.40
C LEU A 87 4.57 3.51 -8.52
N ILE A 88 4.81 4.48 -9.42
CA ILE A 88 6.11 5.16 -9.52
C ILE A 88 6.48 5.82 -8.19
N TYR A 89 5.53 6.50 -7.55
CA TYR A 89 5.76 7.11 -6.24
C TYR A 89 6.10 6.05 -5.20
N LEU A 90 5.32 4.97 -5.13
CA LEU A 90 5.58 3.83 -4.26
C LEU A 90 7.00 3.28 -4.51
N THR A 91 7.44 3.13 -5.76
CA THR A 91 8.74 2.54 -6.10
C THR A 91 9.89 3.54 -6.22
N LYS A 92 9.75 4.78 -5.74
CA LYS A 92 10.82 5.79 -5.78
C LYS A 92 12.13 5.24 -5.16
N THR A 93 13.29 5.51 -5.71
CA THR A 93 14.54 5.02 -5.09
C THR A 93 14.73 5.62 -3.69
N ASP A 94 15.05 4.77 -2.72
CA ASP A 94 15.52 5.16 -1.39
C ASP A 94 17.02 4.80 -1.31
N TYR A 95 17.86 5.82 -1.13
CA TYR A 95 19.32 5.67 -1.07
C TYR A 95 19.83 5.39 0.35
N TYR A 96 19.05 5.72 1.38
CA TYR A 96 19.46 5.55 2.77
C TYR A 96 19.27 4.11 3.23
N ILE A 97 18.19 3.45 2.79
CA ILE A 97 17.94 2.07 3.21
C ILE A 97 19.06 1.12 2.78
N SER A 98 19.67 1.31 1.60
CA SER A 98 20.84 0.54 1.16
C SER A 98 22.10 0.82 1.99
N LEU A 99 22.22 2.02 2.56
CA LEU A 99 23.34 2.36 3.45
C LEU A 99 23.19 1.69 4.82
N VAL A 100 21.94 1.56 5.31
CA VAL A 100 21.65 1.00 6.63
C VAL A 100 21.59 -0.54 6.59
N ASP A 101 20.94 -1.13 5.58
CA ASP A 101 20.76 -2.58 5.46
C ASP A 101 21.91 -3.27 4.69
N GLY A 102 22.82 -2.50 4.09
CA GLY A 102 23.83 -3.02 3.16
C GLY A 102 23.21 -3.57 1.86
N GLU A 103 23.95 -4.44 1.16
CA GLU A 103 23.52 -4.97 -0.15
C GLU A 103 22.43 -6.07 -0.07
N HIS A 104 22.04 -6.52 1.12
CA HIS A 104 21.30 -7.78 1.29
C HIS A 104 19.82 -7.62 1.71
N GLY A 105 19.25 -6.41 1.66
CA GLY A 105 17.87 -6.14 2.06
C GLY A 105 16.87 -6.14 0.89
N ARG A 106 15.85 -7.03 0.93
CA ARG A 106 14.69 -6.88 0.04
C ARG A 106 13.85 -5.68 0.49
N ASN A 107 13.84 -4.63 -0.31
CA ASN A 107 13.14 -3.38 0.02
C ASN A 107 11.78 -3.23 -0.65
N LEU A 108 11.44 -4.10 -1.61
CA LEU A 108 10.15 -4.14 -2.27
C LEU A 108 9.65 -5.57 -2.34
N GLY A 109 8.38 -5.77 -2.00
CA GLY A 109 7.72 -7.07 -2.11
C GLY A 109 6.29 -6.94 -2.58
N LYS A 110 5.79 -8.00 -3.20
CA LYS A 110 4.37 -8.12 -3.58
C LYS A 110 3.87 -9.52 -3.32
N GLY A 111 2.58 -9.63 -3.09
CA GLY A 111 1.88 -10.91 -3.00
C GLY A 111 0.53 -10.82 -3.69
N GLN A 112 0.09 -11.94 -4.27
CA GLN A 112 -1.26 -12.09 -4.77
C GLN A 112 -1.92 -13.19 -3.95
N LEU A 113 -3.11 -12.92 -3.45
CA LEU A 113 -3.90 -13.94 -2.78
C LEU A 113 -4.68 -14.68 -3.87
N SER A 114 -4.54 -16.01 -3.90
CA SER A 114 -5.43 -16.81 -4.74
C SER A 114 -6.86 -16.56 -4.27
N ARG A 115 -7.78 -16.26 -5.19
CA ARG A 115 -9.20 -16.40 -4.89
C ARG A 115 -9.38 -17.85 -4.42
N SER A 116 -9.95 -18.04 -3.22
CA SER A 116 -10.44 -19.36 -2.84
C SER A 116 -11.29 -19.86 -4.01
N LYS A 117 -10.98 -21.04 -4.55
CA LYS A 117 -11.90 -21.69 -5.49
C LYS A 117 -13.22 -21.77 -4.74
N LYS A 118 -14.27 -21.11 -5.23
CA LYS A 118 -15.61 -21.38 -4.72
C LYS A 118 -15.78 -22.89 -4.80
N ASP A 119 -16.05 -23.55 -3.67
CA ASP A 119 -16.52 -24.92 -3.71
C ASP A 119 -17.76 -24.93 -4.60
N PRO A 120 -17.78 -25.74 -5.68
CA PRO A 120 -18.95 -25.86 -6.52
C PRO A 120 -19.96 -26.72 -5.76
N LYS A 121 -20.73 -26.11 -4.85
CA LYS A 121 -22.04 -26.59 -4.34
C LYS A 121 -22.56 -25.68 -3.23
N ARG A 122 -23.60 -24.90 -3.54
CA ARG A 122 -24.89 -25.04 -2.86
C ARG A 122 -25.99 -24.46 -3.73
#